data_AF-A0A0G4MEX8-F1
#
_entry.id   AF-A0A0G4MEX8-F1
#
_cell.length_a   1.000
_cell.length_b   1.000
_cell.length_c   1.000
_cell.angle_alpha   90.00
_cell.angle_beta   90.00
_cell.angle_gamma   90.00
#
_symmetry.space_group_name_H-M   'P 1'
#
loop_
_entity.id
_entity.type
_entity.pdbx_description
1 polymer ?
#
loop_
_entity_poly.entity_id
_entity_poly.type
_entity_poly.pdbx_seq_one_letter_code
_entity_poly.pdbx_strand_id
1 'polypeptide(L)'
;MKTSFVLKGISALLSITGVAAAPATNGKNDDKSCSSGPKPRVSVKQVSNFCETTPGVKSYSGYVTLPPSTNYPFEQNIFFWLFESRNRPNSDPLTVWINGGPGSPSTDQALGSNGPCRVQPDSKTTKLNADSWNNKANLLYIDQPVQTGFSYNNVTPGRLGLIGGFVYPEGTSVPDYETVLFNGSFSTQDPSQTLNTTQSIARVLWDFMQVWQEEKKLKDFVRPSINLWSQSYGGHYVPAIATYFEAQSKLATTGKLPPNPRICSRAKSIRIATVGIIAPFIDIVGQFADLEFALNNTYGIEIFDPATVDDLVEQAEAPGGCFDLIDDCRNITNRLDPEGWGNAPEVYPVCNNAFFSCYQLIESRYEATGRDSFDITQPAAAQFPPPYAFGFLNRQNTQSRLGVPVNYTAFSPSIQYPFFATGDFLLSFAPHVERLLAADIPVHLIHGDRDWRANWIGGEAVALALAHRNSARFAAAGYAPLSVPGVPAGKAGHDIRGTRTPLPPKAPVFCYTASTPIVRGQCTDAQIAALADGTAVVKDFVVVQPAWSG
;
A
#
# COMPACT_ATOMS: atom_id res chain seq x y z
N MET A 1 30.97 21.37 -4.68
CA MET A 1 31.32 21.82 -3.31
C MET A 1 30.70 20.79 -2.37
N LYS A 2 31.46 20.12 -1.50
CA LYS A 2 30.93 19.05 -0.63
C LYS A 2 30.17 19.69 0.53
N THR A 3 28.86 19.77 0.45
CA THR A 3 27.99 20.17 1.57
C THR A 3 27.58 18.92 2.33
N SER A 4 28.04 18.82 3.58
CA SER A 4 27.73 17.73 4.50
C SER A 4 26.37 18.02 5.13
N PHE A 5 25.39 17.13 4.95
CA PHE A 5 24.14 17.15 5.70
C PHE A 5 24.44 16.89 7.19
N VAL A 6 23.99 17.78 8.08
CA VAL A 6 24.10 17.62 9.54
C VAL A 6 22.67 17.52 10.08
N LEU A 7 22.22 16.30 10.37
CA LEU A 7 21.00 16.07 11.14
C LEU A 7 21.18 16.65 12.56
N LYS A 8 20.40 17.67 12.91
CA LYS A 8 20.27 18.12 14.30
C LYS A 8 19.23 17.24 15.00
N GLY A 9 19.69 16.36 15.88
CA GLY A 9 18.83 15.54 16.75
C GLY A 9 18.09 16.40 17.77
N ILE A 10 16.76 16.22 17.84
CA ILE A 10 15.90 16.78 18.90
C ILE A 10 15.56 15.63 19.86
N SER A 11 16.15 15.69 21.05
CA SER A 11 15.75 14.83 22.19
C SER A 11 14.45 15.35 22.80
N ALA A 12 13.35 14.63 22.61
CA ALA A 12 12.11 14.87 23.34
C ALA A 12 12.07 13.98 24.61
N LEU A 13 12.08 14.63 25.78
CA LEU A 13 11.83 14.00 27.08
C LEU A 13 10.35 13.60 27.21
N LEU A 14 10.09 12.29 27.34
CA LEU A 14 8.75 11.78 27.69
C LEU A 14 8.40 12.12 29.15
N SER A 15 7.37 12.93 29.35
CA SER A 15 6.61 12.99 30.61
C SER A 15 5.40 12.06 30.52
N ILE A 16 5.46 10.94 31.25
CA ILE A 16 4.36 10.00 31.39
C ILE A 16 3.37 10.57 32.42
N THR A 17 2.23 11.09 31.97
CA THR A 17 1.08 11.32 32.84
C THR A 17 0.15 10.10 32.79
N GLY A 18 -0.10 9.52 33.96
CA GLY A 18 -0.84 8.27 34.11
C GLY A 18 -2.32 8.40 33.75
N VAL A 19 -2.78 7.49 32.88
CA VAL A 19 -4.20 7.25 32.67
C VAL A 19 -4.74 6.44 33.86
N ALA A 20 -5.76 6.96 34.53
CA ALA A 20 -6.48 6.23 35.57
C ALA A 20 -7.18 5.00 34.97
N ALA A 21 -6.71 3.81 35.31
CA ALA A 21 -7.36 2.55 34.96
C ALA A 21 -8.63 2.37 35.81
N ALA A 22 -9.75 2.05 35.16
CA ALA A 22 -10.96 1.58 35.84
C ALA A 22 -10.68 0.25 36.58
N PRO A 23 -11.40 -0.07 37.67
CA PRO A 23 -11.07 -1.21 38.52
C PRO A 23 -11.33 -2.53 37.78
N ALA A 24 -10.34 -3.42 37.79
CA ALA A 24 -10.46 -4.78 37.30
C ALA A 24 -11.38 -5.60 38.22
N THR A 25 -12.51 -6.06 37.71
CA THR A 25 -13.31 -7.11 38.35
C THR A 25 -12.79 -8.47 37.89
N ASN A 26 -12.20 -9.22 38.83
CA ASN A 26 -11.93 -10.65 38.66
C ASN A 26 -13.26 -11.41 38.59
N GLY A 27 -13.76 -11.65 37.39
CA GLY A 27 -14.94 -12.47 37.12
C GLY A 27 -14.61 -13.56 36.12
N LYS A 28 -14.99 -14.80 36.43
CA LYS A 28 -14.94 -15.95 35.52
C LYS A 28 -15.54 -15.55 34.15
N ASN A 29 -14.87 -15.95 33.07
CA ASN A 29 -15.31 -15.75 31.69
C ASN A 29 -16.65 -16.49 31.44
N ASP A 30 -17.74 -15.83 31.80
CA ASP A 30 -19.07 -16.19 31.32
C ASP A 30 -19.33 -15.43 30.01
N ASP A 31 -20.01 -16.10 29.09
CA ASP A 31 -20.48 -15.73 27.74
C ASP A 31 -21.33 -14.42 27.65
N LYS A 32 -21.29 -13.58 28.69
CA LYS A 32 -22.14 -12.39 28.91
C LYS A 32 -21.55 -11.08 28.37
N SER A 33 -20.32 -11.07 27.86
CA SER A 33 -19.72 -9.84 27.26
C SER A 33 -19.98 -9.68 25.77
N CYS A 34 -20.52 -10.70 25.09
CA CYS A 34 -20.84 -10.57 23.68
C CYS A 34 -22.16 -9.84 23.48
N SER A 35 -22.12 -8.70 22.81
CA SER A 35 -23.33 -7.92 22.53
C SER A 35 -24.32 -8.73 21.68
N SER A 36 -25.62 -8.49 21.84
CA SER A 36 -26.69 -9.12 21.04
C SER A 36 -26.75 -8.65 19.58
N GLY A 37 -25.84 -7.76 19.16
CA GLY A 37 -25.83 -7.22 17.80
C GLY A 37 -25.15 -8.13 16.77
N PRO A 38 -24.99 -7.63 15.54
CA PRO A 38 -24.38 -8.39 14.46
C PRO A 38 -22.98 -8.88 14.84
N LYS A 39 -22.67 -10.13 14.48
CA LYS A 39 -21.36 -10.76 14.69
C LYS A 39 -20.54 -10.73 13.39
N PRO A 40 -19.20 -10.75 13.47
CA PRO A 40 -18.35 -10.95 12.32
C PRO A 40 -18.70 -12.21 11.53
N ARG A 41 -18.45 -12.17 10.22
CA ARG A 41 -18.66 -13.31 9.32
C ARG A 41 -17.43 -13.52 8.47
N VAL A 42 -17.14 -14.77 8.14
CA VAL A 42 -16.11 -15.11 7.16
C VAL A 42 -16.75 -15.88 6.02
N SER A 43 -16.47 -15.43 4.80
CA SER A 43 -16.76 -16.19 3.59
C SER A 43 -15.45 -16.69 3.01
N VAL A 44 -15.42 -17.95 2.57
CA VAL A 44 -14.24 -18.56 1.97
C VAL A 44 -14.65 -19.42 0.79
N LYS A 45 -14.05 -19.12 -0.35
CA LYS A 45 -14.17 -19.85 -1.60
C LYS A 45 -12.79 -20.35 -2.02
N GLN A 46 -12.69 -21.63 -2.32
CA GLN A 46 -11.48 -22.15 -2.95
C GLN A 46 -11.44 -21.67 -4.41
N VAL A 47 -10.32 -21.07 -4.79
CA VAL A 47 -10.04 -20.55 -6.12
C VAL A 47 -9.11 -21.54 -6.84
N SER A 48 -9.44 -21.86 -8.09
CA SER A 48 -8.64 -22.79 -8.90
C SER A 48 -8.57 -22.38 -10.36
N ASN A 49 -7.51 -22.84 -11.03
CA ASN A 49 -7.39 -22.91 -12.50
C ASN A 49 -7.35 -21.57 -13.24
N PHE A 50 -6.72 -20.53 -12.67
CA PHE A 50 -6.38 -19.33 -13.46
C PHE A 50 -5.19 -18.48 -12.99
N CYS A 51 -4.64 -18.67 -11.79
CA CYS A 51 -3.43 -17.95 -11.38
C CYS A 51 -2.43 -18.93 -10.78
N GLU A 52 -2.75 -19.49 -9.63
CA GLU A 52 -2.04 -20.68 -9.14
C GLU A 52 -2.60 -21.92 -9.83
N THR A 53 -1.73 -22.65 -10.53
CA THR A 53 -2.04 -23.84 -11.33
C THR A 53 -1.10 -25.00 -11.03
N THR A 54 -0.19 -24.84 -10.06
CA THR A 54 0.69 -25.92 -9.59
C THR A 54 -0.15 -27.06 -9.00
N PRO A 55 0.02 -28.32 -9.47
CA PRO A 55 -0.75 -29.44 -8.96
C PRO A 55 -0.65 -29.59 -7.44
N GLY A 56 -1.80 -29.70 -6.77
CA GLY A 56 -1.88 -29.88 -5.32
C GLY A 56 -1.78 -28.60 -4.49
N VAL A 57 -1.46 -27.45 -5.11
CA VAL A 57 -1.38 -26.15 -4.43
C VAL A 57 -2.72 -25.43 -4.57
N LYS A 58 -3.31 -25.03 -3.44
CA LYS A 58 -4.63 -24.39 -3.41
C LYS A 58 -4.51 -22.88 -3.23
N SER A 59 -5.59 -22.20 -3.57
CA SER A 59 -5.79 -20.79 -3.23
C SER A 59 -7.21 -20.57 -2.75
N TYR A 60 -7.42 -19.54 -1.93
CA TYR A 60 -8.69 -19.24 -1.29
C TYR A 60 -8.93 -17.74 -1.32
N SER A 61 -10.10 -17.31 -1.79
CA SER A 61 -10.53 -15.92 -1.68
C SER A 61 -11.78 -15.82 -0.83
N GLY A 62 -12.06 -14.62 -0.35
CA GLY A 62 -13.30 -14.35 0.35
C GLY A 62 -13.25 -13.05 1.13
N TYR A 63 -14.11 -12.96 2.12
CA TYR A 63 -14.29 -11.75 2.93
C TYR A 63 -14.28 -12.07 4.40
N VAL A 64 -13.64 -11.19 5.18
CA VAL A 64 -13.98 -11.02 6.59
C VAL A 64 -14.89 -9.80 6.70
N THR A 65 -16.14 -10.03 7.09
CA THR A 65 -17.10 -8.97 7.37
C THR A 65 -17.03 -8.61 8.85
N LEU A 66 -16.63 -7.38 9.16
CA LEU A 66 -16.66 -6.82 10.51
C LEU A 66 -17.81 -5.83 10.63
N PRO A 67 -18.79 -6.05 11.53
CA PRO A 67 -19.89 -5.13 11.73
C PRO A 67 -19.42 -3.86 12.45
N PRO A 68 -20.15 -2.73 12.36
CA PRO A 68 -19.82 -1.51 13.05
C PRO A 68 -19.50 -1.73 14.53
N SER A 69 -18.42 -1.08 14.98
CA SER A 69 -17.88 -1.16 16.34
C SER A 69 -17.45 0.23 16.82
N THR A 70 -16.97 0.31 18.06
CA THR A 70 -16.37 1.54 18.59
C THR A 70 -15.11 1.98 17.84
N ASN A 71 -14.40 1.04 17.20
CA ASN A 71 -13.18 1.33 16.46
C ASN A 71 -13.42 1.79 15.02
N TYR A 72 -14.61 1.51 14.47
CA TYR A 72 -14.97 1.80 13.08
C TYR A 72 -16.51 1.83 12.95
N PRO A 73 -17.12 2.98 12.61
CA PRO A 73 -18.57 3.18 12.72
C PRO A 73 -19.38 2.62 11.53
N PHE A 74 -18.75 1.92 10.59
CA PHE A 74 -19.38 1.33 9.40
C PHE A 74 -18.92 -0.11 9.18
N GLU A 75 -19.70 -0.88 8.41
CA GLU A 75 -19.38 -2.28 8.09
C GLU A 75 -18.12 -2.34 7.21
N GLN A 76 -17.23 -3.27 7.55
CA GLN A 76 -16.03 -3.57 6.77
C GLN A 76 -16.24 -4.93 6.09
N ASN A 77 -16.40 -4.98 4.76
CA ASN A 77 -16.22 -6.23 4.02
C ASN A 77 -14.83 -6.23 3.41
N ILE A 78 -13.87 -6.82 4.11
CA ILE A 78 -12.45 -6.82 3.72
C ILE A 78 -12.15 -8.08 2.91
N PHE A 79 -11.84 -7.90 1.63
CA PHE A 79 -11.45 -8.96 0.72
C PHE A 79 -10.04 -9.48 1.03
N PHE A 80 -9.86 -10.79 0.94
CA PHE A 80 -8.56 -11.42 0.98
C PHE A 80 -8.39 -12.45 -0.12
N TRP A 81 -7.13 -12.68 -0.50
CA TRP A 81 -6.73 -13.78 -1.37
C TRP A 81 -5.50 -14.48 -0.80
N LEU A 82 -5.68 -15.73 -0.39
CA LEU A 82 -4.66 -16.60 0.17
C LEU A 82 -4.15 -17.58 -0.90
N PHE A 83 -2.84 -17.78 -0.96
CA PHE A 83 -2.18 -18.82 -1.75
C PHE A 83 -1.33 -19.72 -0.86
N GLU A 84 -1.47 -21.03 -1.05
CA GLU A 84 -0.64 -22.01 -0.39
C GLU A 84 0.84 -21.89 -0.79
N SER A 85 1.73 -22.22 0.14
CA SER A 85 3.13 -22.49 -0.20
C SER A 85 3.19 -23.69 -1.14
N ARG A 86 3.96 -23.56 -2.23
CA ARG A 86 4.31 -24.64 -3.17
C ARG A 86 5.29 -25.66 -2.57
N ASN A 87 5.86 -25.36 -1.40
CA ASN A 87 6.84 -26.20 -0.73
C ASN A 87 6.20 -27.02 0.41
N ARG A 88 5.88 -26.40 1.55
CA ARG A 88 5.24 -27.08 2.68
C ARG A 88 4.12 -26.21 3.28
N PRO A 89 2.91 -26.20 2.69
CA PRO A 89 1.83 -25.28 3.09
C PRO A 89 1.44 -25.38 4.57
N ASN A 90 1.58 -26.57 5.18
CA ASN A 90 1.24 -26.81 6.59
C ASN A 90 2.29 -26.33 7.60
N SER A 91 3.52 -26.02 7.17
CA SER A 91 4.62 -25.63 8.07
C SER A 91 5.36 -24.36 7.68
N ASP A 92 5.35 -24.01 6.40
CA ASP A 92 5.96 -22.77 5.92
C ASP A 92 5.25 -21.54 6.53
N PRO A 93 5.95 -20.40 6.65
CA PRO A 93 5.42 -19.20 7.30
C PRO A 93 4.20 -18.63 6.57
N LEU A 94 3.41 -17.84 7.30
CA LEU A 94 2.38 -16.99 6.72
C LEU A 94 2.97 -15.59 6.52
N THR A 95 2.97 -15.14 5.27
CA THR A 95 3.35 -13.77 4.90
C THR A 95 2.10 -13.02 4.48
N VAL A 96 1.76 -11.97 5.22
CA VAL A 96 0.66 -11.05 4.89
C VAL A 96 1.21 -9.92 4.04
N TRP A 97 0.58 -9.68 2.90
CA TRP A 97 0.88 -8.58 2.01
C TRP A 97 -0.23 -7.53 2.07
N ILE A 98 0.16 -6.30 2.38
CA ILE A 98 -0.69 -5.12 2.36
C ILE A 98 -0.11 -4.18 1.31
N ASN A 99 -0.84 -3.77 0.28
CA ASN A 99 -0.33 -2.77 -0.65
C ASN A 99 -0.44 -1.33 -0.08
N GLY A 100 0.30 -0.40 -0.69
CA GLY A 100 0.34 1.01 -0.30
C GLY A 100 -0.82 1.83 -0.89
N GLY A 101 -0.47 2.91 -1.62
CA GLY A 101 -1.42 3.90 -2.13
C GLY A 101 -1.26 5.23 -1.41
N PRO A 102 -2.04 5.54 -0.35
CA PRO A 102 -3.06 4.71 0.32
C PRO A 102 -4.30 4.44 -0.55
N GLY A 103 -4.96 3.30 -0.35
CA GLY A 103 -6.15 2.93 -1.11
C GLY A 103 -5.89 2.15 -2.41
N SER A 104 -4.68 1.59 -2.57
CA SER A 104 -4.38 0.63 -3.63
C SER A 104 -4.60 -0.80 -3.13
N PRO A 105 -5.27 -1.68 -3.91
CA PRO A 105 -5.52 -3.06 -3.51
C PRO A 105 -4.24 -3.89 -3.46
N SER A 106 -4.28 -5.00 -2.74
CA SER A 106 -3.22 -6.02 -2.71
C SER A 106 -3.42 -7.08 -3.79
N THR A 107 -4.65 -7.19 -4.30
CA THR A 107 -5.04 -8.18 -5.31
C THR A 107 -4.26 -8.04 -6.62
N ASP A 108 -3.84 -6.85 -7.01
CA ASP A 108 -2.97 -6.64 -8.19
C ASP A 108 -1.55 -7.19 -8.00
N GLN A 109 -0.99 -7.05 -6.80
CA GLN A 109 0.35 -7.52 -6.46
C GLN A 109 0.43 -9.05 -6.52
N ALA A 110 -0.69 -9.73 -6.20
CA ALA A 110 -0.85 -11.17 -6.38
C ALA A 110 -0.76 -11.62 -7.85
N LEU A 111 -0.97 -10.70 -8.80
CA LEU A 111 -1.12 -10.96 -10.24
C LEU A 111 0.02 -10.40 -11.11
N GLY A 112 1.01 -9.75 -10.52
CA GLY A 112 2.05 -9.04 -11.28
C GLY A 112 3.42 -8.94 -10.62
N SER A 113 3.50 -9.04 -9.29
CA SER A 113 4.72 -8.72 -8.54
C SER A 113 5.31 -9.97 -7.90
N ASN A 114 4.98 -10.24 -6.64
CA ASN A 114 5.48 -11.36 -5.85
C ASN A 114 4.52 -12.57 -5.82
N GLY A 115 3.32 -12.41 -6.35
CA GLY A 115 2.29 -13.44 -6.37
C GLY A 115 2.55 -14.58 -7.35
N PRO A 116 1.68 -15.60 -7.35
CA PRO A 116 1.94 -16.88 -8.01
C PRO A 116 1.87 -16.84 -9.53
N CYS A 117 1.30 -15.79 -10.12
CA CYS A 117 1.19 -15.66 -11.56
C CYS A 117 1.40 -14.22 -12.03
N ARG A 118 1.58 -14.07 -13.34
CA ARG A 118 1.62 -12.80 -14.07
C ARG A 118 0.53 -12.80 -15.12
N VAL A 119 -0.33 -11.78 -15.10
CA VAL A 119 -1.32 -11.56 -16.16
C VAL A 119 -0.61 -11.22 -17.46
N GLN A 120 -1.06 -11.79 -18.57
CA GLN A 120 -0.48 -11.59 -19.90
C GLN A 120 -1.10 -10.36 -20.60
N PRO A 121 -0.48 -9.86 -21.69
CA PRO A 121 -0.97 -8.65 -22.39
C PRO A 121 -2.40 -8.72 -22.96
N ASP A 122 -2.98 -9.91 -23.07
CA ASP A 122 -4.40 -10.11 -23.46
C ASP A 122 -5.38 -9.83 -22.30
N SER A 123 -4.84 -9.57 -21.10
CA SER A 123 -5.58 -9.42 -19.84
C SER A 123 -6.51 -10.59 -19.53
N LYS A 124 -6.34 -11.73 -20.19
CA LYS A 124 -7.25 -12.88 -20.15
C LYS A 124 -6.55 -14.12 -19.63
N THR A 125 -5.28 -14.29 -19.99
CA THR A 125 -4.47 -15.44 -19.60
C THR A 125 -3.45 -15.03 -18.55
N THR A 126 -2.96 -16.01 -17.81
CA THR A 126 -1.90 -15.83 -16.83
C THR A 126 -0.80 -16.85 -17.08
N LYS A 127 0.40 -16.54 -16.61
CA LYS A 127 1.54 -17.46 -16.57
C LYS A 127 2.02 -17.60 -15.15
N LEU A 128 2.38 -18.81 -14.72
CA LEU A 128 3.00 -19.01 -13.41
C LEU A 128 4.26 -18.16 -13.26
N ASN A 129 4.37 -17.50 -12.12
CA ASN A 129 5.54 -16.76 -11.70
C ASN A 129 6.52 -17.74 -11.04
N ALA A 130 7.62 -18.04 -11.74
CA ALA A 130 8.66 -18.94 -11.24
C ALA A 130 9.35 -18.38 -9.98
N ASP A 131 9.38 -17.06 -9.83
CA ASP A 131 10.01 -16.35 -8.71
C ASP A 131 9.01 -15.94 -7.63
N SER A 132 7.80 -16.54 -7.62
CA SER A 132 6.79 -16.20 -6.62
C SER A 132 7.26 -16.49 -5.20
N TRP A 133 6.88 -15.63 -4.27
CA TRP A 133 7.17 -15.83 -2.86
C TRP A 133 6.42 -17.03 -2.29
N ASN A 134 5.34 -17.49 -2.94
CA ASN A 134 4.66 -18.71 -2.50
C ASN A 134 5.48 -19.98 -2.78
N ASN A 135 6.67 -19.87 -3.39
CA ASN A 135 7.64 -20.96 -3.37
C ASN A 135 8.12 -21.32 -1.95
N LYS A 136 8.00 -20.42 -0.97
CA LYS A 136 8.54 -20.58 0.39
C LYS A 136 7.61 -20.12 1.53
N ALA A 137 6.43 -19.57 1.22
CA ALA A 137 5.49 -19.06 2.22
C ALA A 137 4.04 -19.24 1.75
N ASN A 138 3.11 -19.30 2.71
CA ASN A 138 1.71 -19.03 2.41
C ASN A 138 1.55 -17.50 2.29
N LEU A 139 0.93 -17.01 1.22
CA LEU A 139 0.78 -15.58 0.96
C LEU A 139 -0.67 -15.16 1.16
N LEU A 140 -0.92 -14.21 2.06
CA LEU A 140 -2.24 -13.62 2.31
C LEU A 140 -2.25 -12.17 1.84
N TYR A 141 -2.92 -11.89 0.72
CA TYR A 141 -3.15 -10.54 0.22
C TYR A 141 -4.44 -9.98 0.80
N ILE A 142 -4.44 -8.75 1.29
CA ILE A 142 -5.62 -8.09 1.87
C ILE A 142 -5.86 -6.76 1.19
N ASP A 143 -7.04 -6.57 0.60
CA ASP A 143 -7.45 -5.27 0.05
C ASP A 143 -7.95 -4.39 1.20
N GLN A 144 -7.28 -3.28 1.46
CA GLN A 144 -7.59 -2.41 2.59
C GLN A 144 -7.27 -0.95 2.25
N PRO A 145 -7.92 0.05 2.88
CA PRO A 145 -9.11 -0.04 3.72
C PRO A 145 -10.37 -0.53 2.98
N VAL A 146 -11.52 -0.52 3.64
CA VAL A 146 -12.81 -0.69 2.94
C VAL A 146 -12.95 0.38 1.85
N GLN A 147 -13.58 0.01 0.71
CA GLN A 147 -13.61 0.75 -0.56
C GLN A 147 -12.37 0.60 -1.46
N THR A 148 -11.32 -0.12 -1.03
CA THR A 148 -10.17 -0.48 -1.87
C THR A 148 -10.40 -1.78 -2.65
N GLY A 149 -10.19 -1.78 -3.97
CA GLY A 149 -10.23 -3.00 -4.78
C GLY A 149 -11.56 -3.73 -4.69
N PHE A 150 -11.52 -4.96 -4.17
CA PHE A 150 -12.73 -5.75 -3.93
C PHE A 150 -13.33 -5.58 -2.54
N SER A 151 -12.71 -4.82 -1.64
CA SER A 151 -13.24 -4.51 -0.31
C SER A 151 -14.29 -3.42 -0.37
N TYR A 152 -15.44 -3.62 0.28
CA TYR A 152 -16.58 -2.72 0.18
C TYR A 152 -17.37 -2.55 1.48
N ASN A 153 -18.01 -1.41 1.66
CA ASN A 153 -18.90 -1.15 2.79
C ASN A 153 -20.35 -1.48 2.42
N ASN A 154 -20.76 -1.16 1.18
CA ASN A 154 -22.05 -1.54 0.61
C ASN A 154 -21.92 -1.76 -0.90
N VAL A 155 -22.66 -2.73 -1.46
CA VAL A 155 -22.70 -2.96 -2.91
C VAL A 155 -23.59 -1.91 -3.53
N THR A 156 -23.01 -1.06 -4.38
CA THR A 156 -23.66 0.11 -4.95
C THR A 156 -23.54 0.08 -6.47
N PRO A 157 -24.65 0.03 -7.24
CA PRO A 157 -24.60 0.17 -8.68
C PRO A 157 -23.95 1.49 -9.10
N GLY A 158 -23.19 1.47 -10.19
CA GLY A 158 -22.50 2.66 -10.66
C GLY A 158 -21.82 2.47 -12.00
N ARG A 159 -21.10 3.50 -12.41
CA ARG A 159 -20.35 3.56 -13.67
C ARG A 159 -18.90 3.90 -13.35
N LEU A 160 -17.95 3.10 -13.84
CA LEU A 160 -16.54 3.46 -13.80
C LEU A 160 -16.19 4.20 -15.09
N GLY A 161 -15.77 5.45 -14.95
CA GLY A 161 -15.18 6.21 -16.04
C GLY A 161 -13.76 5.75 -16.32
N LEU A 162 -13.49 5.38 -17.57
CA LEU A 162 -12.19 4.84 -17.96
C LEU A 162 -11.17 5.95 -18.28
N ILE A 163 -11.61 7.19 -18.53
CA ILE A 163 -10.70 8.29 -18.86
C ILE A 163 -10.08 8.88 -17.60
N GLY A 164 -10.92 9.27 -16.64
CA GLY A 164 -10.53 9.82 -15.35
C GLY A 164 -10.29 8.75 -14.28
N GLY A 165 -10.85 7.55 -14.45
CA GLY A 165 -10.63 6.44 -13.52
C GLY A 165 -11.50 6.48 -12.27
N PHE A 166 -12.57 7.27 -12.28
CA PHE A 166 -13.44 7.46 -11.13
C PHE A 166 -14.70 6.59 -11.22
N VAL A 167 -15.13 6.08 -10.08
CA VAL A 167 -16.44 5.45 -9.95
C VAL A 167 -17.49 6.53 -9.68
N TYR A 168 -18.54 6.52 -10.47
CA TYR A 168 -19.72 7.36 -10.35
C TYR A 168 -20.90 6.49 -9.89
N PRO A 169 -21.25 6.50 -8.59
CA PRO A 169 -22.43 5.80 -8.08
C PRO A 169 -23.70 6.21 -8.84
N GLU A 170 -24.67 5.30 -8.91
CA GLU A 170 -25.96 5.59 -9.55
C GLU A 170 -26.61 6.86 -8.94
N GLY A 171 -27.13 7.73 -9.82
CA GLY A 171 -27.67 9.04 -9.42
C GLY A 171 -26.66 10.17 -9.32
N THR A 172 -25.35 9.92 -9.46
CA THR A 172 -24.33 10.98 -9.54
C THR A 172 -24.10 11.46 -10.97
N SER A 173 -23.71 12.74 -11.11
CA SER A 173 -23.36 13.33 -12.41
C SER A 173 -22.00 12.81 -12.87
N VAL A 174 -21.94 12.38 -14.13
CA VAL A 174 -20.70 12.02 -14.82
C VAL A 174 -20.23 13.24 -15.60
N PRO A 175 -18.96 13.67 -15.48
CA PRO A 175 -18.42 14.76 -16.28
C PRO A 175 -18.51 14.50 -17.79
N ASP A 176 -18.72 15.53 -18.60
CA ASP A 176 -18.88 15.40 -20.06
C ASP A 176 -17.66 14.78 -20.77
N TYR A 177 -16.46 14.90 -20.17
CA TYR A 177 -15.24 14.29 -20.71
C TYR A 177 -15.17 12.78 -20.51
N GLU A 178 -15.98 12.20 -19.61
CA GLU A 178 -16.05 10.76 -19.38
C GLU A 178 -17.00 10.10 -20.37
N THR A 179 -16.50 9.92 -21.58
CA THR A 179 -17.24 9.32 -22.70
C THR A 179 -17.22 7.79 -22.68
N VAL A 180 -16.28 7.18 -21.94
CA VAL A 180 -16.11 5.72 -21.87
C VAL A 180 -16.45 5.22 -20.47
N LEU A 181 -17.66 4.66 -20.33
CA LEU A 181 -18.21 4.23 -19.05
C LEU A 181 -18.42 2.72 -19.00
N PHE A 182 -18.04 2.12 -17.88
CA PHE A 182 -18.26 0.72 -17.58
C PHE A 182 -19.28 0.57 -16.45
N ASN A 183 -20.44 -0.03 -16.75
CA ASN A 183 -21.46 -0.31 -15.74
C ASN A 183 -21.01 -1.45 -14.83
N GLY A 184 -21.23 -1.30 -13.53
CA GLY A 184 -20.85 -2.31 -12.56
C GLY A 184 -21.49 -2.09 -11.20
N SER A 185 -21.01 -2.84 -10.23
CA SER A 185 -21.31 -2.63 -8.81
C SER A 185 -20.01 -2.34 -8.08
N PHE A 186 -20.00 -1.34 -7.21
CA PHE A 186 -18.81 -0.84 -6.54
C PHE A 186 -19.10 -0.62 -5.06
N SER A 187 -18.10 -0.18 -4.30
CA SER A 187 -18.35 0.40 -2.97
C SER A 187 -18.99 1.79 -3.09
N THR A 188 -19.50 2.35 -1.99
CA THR A 188 -20.27 3.61 -1.99
C THR A 188 -19.53 4.84 -2.50
N GLN A 189 -18.19 4.81 -2.55
CA GLN A 189 -17.34 5.98 -2.86
C GLN A 189 -17.54 7.14 -1.88
N ASP A 190 -18.02 6.86 -0.67
CA ASP A 190 -18.31 7.86 0.34
C ASP A 190 -17.10 8.01 1.28
N PRO A 191 -16.36 9.13 1.25
CA PRO A 191 -15.19 9.33 2.11
C PRO A 191 -15.52 9.36 3.61
N SER A 192 -16.80 9.54 3.99
CA SER A 192 -17.23 9.45 5.39
C SER A 192 -17.45 8.01 5.88
N GLN A 193 -17.46 7.04 4.96
CA GLN A 193 -17.66 5.61 5.22
C GLN A 193 -16.42 4.77 4.87
N THR A 194 -15.24 5.36 5.07
CA THR A 194 -13.96 4.66 5.03
C THR A 194 -13.02 5.21 6.09
N LEU A 195 -11.96 4.47 6.39
CA LEU A 195 -10.93 4.90 7.34
C LEU A 195 -9.97 5.85 6.65
N ASN A 196 -9.41 6.79 7.40
CA ASN A 196 -8.58 7.88 6.89
C ASN A 196 -7.25 8.04 7.64
N THR A 197 -6.88 7.06 8.49
CA THR A 197 -5.59 7.02 9.18
C THR A 197 -5.01 5.61 9.19
N THR A 198 -3.68 5.54 9.20
CA THR A 198 -2.94 4.29 9.30
C THR A 198 -3.20 3.57 10.63
N GLN A 199 -3.33 4.34 11.72
CA GLN A 199 -3.58 3.76 13.04
C GLN A 199 -4.97 3.11 13.14
N SER A 200 -5.98 3.63 12.44
CA SER A 200 -7.31 3.01 12.36
C SER A 200 -7.33 1.75 11.51
N ILE A 201 -6.54 1.71 10.43
CA ILE A 201 -6.31 0.46 9.67
C ILE A 201 -5.73 -0.62 10.57
N ALA A 202 -4.73 -0.29 11.41
CA ALA A 202 -4.12 -1.27 12.32
C ALA A 202 -5.16 -1.89 13.29
N ARG A 203 -6.13 -1.11 13.77
CA ARG A 203 -7.26 -1.60 14.58
C ARG A 203 -8.14 -2.57 13.80
N VAL A 204 -8.53 -2.22 12.58
CA VAL A 204 -9.37 -3.08 11.73
C VAL A 204 -8.65 -4.36 11.33
N LEU A 205 -7.37 -4.29 10.98
CA LEU A 205 -6.60 -5.48 10.58
C LEU A 205 -6.32 -6.42 11.76
N TRP A 206 -6.23 -5.90 12.99
CA TRP A 206 -6.18 -6.76 14.18
C TRP A 206 -7.46 -7.57 14.31
N ASP A 207 -8.62 -6.91 14.27
CA ASP A 207 -9.93 -7.57 14.36
C ASP A 207 -10.17 -8.53 13.18
N PHE A 208 -9.74 -8.14 11.97
CA PHE A 208 -9.71 -9.00 10.78
C PHE A 208 -8.95 -10.30 11.08
N MET A 209 -7.70 -10.21 11.59
CA MET A 209 -6.88 -11.37 11.83
C MET A 209 -7.41 -12.25 12.96
N GLN A 210 -7.99 -11.65 14.01
CA GLN A 210 -8.65 -12.39 15.08
C GLN A 210 -9.81 -13.25 14.57
N VAL A 211 -10.61 -12.72 13.63
CA VAL A 211 -11.74 -13.44 13.03
C VAL A 211 -11.27 -14.42 11.96
N TRP A 212 -10.32 -14.03 11.11
CA TRP A 212 -9.79 -14.84 10.00
C TRP A 212 -9.19 -16.16 10.49
N GLN A 213 -8.40 -16.12 11.57
CA GLN A 213 -7.74 -17.30 12.13
C GLN A 213 -8.70 -18.30 12.83
N GLU A 214 -9.98 -17.95 12.96
CA GLU A 214 -11.02 -18.82 13.54
C GLU A 214 -11.79 -19.59 12.49
N GLU A 215 -11.68 -19.20 11.22
CA GLU A 215 -12.33 -19.89 10.13
C GLU A 215 -11.73 -21.29 9.93
N LYS A 216 -12.57 -22.31 10.07
CA LYS A 216 -12.18 -23.73 10.03
C LYS A 216 -11.50 -24.10 8.72
N LYS A 217 -11.90 -23.50 7.60
CA LYS A 217 -11.29 -23.73 6.27
C LYS A 217 -9.88 -23.17 6.15
N LEU A 218 -9.48 -22.24 7.03
CA LEU A 218 -8.20 -21.53 6.97
C LEU A 218 -7.24 -21.91 8.12
N LYS A 219 -7.67 -22.79 9.04
CA LYS A 219 -6.92 -23.20 10.23
C LYS A 219 -5.50 -23.71 9.94
N ASP A 220 -5.29 -24.35 8.79
CA ASP A 220 -4.01 -24.97 8.41
C ASP A 220 -2.94 -23.90 8.05
N PHE A 221 -3.36 -22.65 7.85
CA PHE A 221 -2.50 -21.50 7.55
C PHE A 221 -2.23 -20.60 8.75
N VAL A 222 -2.92 -20.83 9.87
CA VAL A 222 -2.70 -20.07 11.10
C VAL A 222 -1.31 -20.37 11.66
N ARG A 223 -0.60 -19.33 12.07
CA ARG A 223 0.75 -19.41 12.63
C ARG A 223 0.84 -18.60 13.92
N PRO A 224 1.71 -19.00 14.87
CA PRO A 224 1.94 -18.22 16.09
C PRO A 224 2.63 -16.88 15.80
N SER A 225 3.35 -16.79 14.68
CA SER A 225 3.95 -15.58 14.18
C SER A 225 3.76 -15.44 12.67
N ILE A 226 3.69 -14.20 12.20
CA ILE A 226 3.49 -13.86 10.78
C ILE A 226 4.58 -12.91 10.29
N ASN A 227 4.85 -12.95 8.99
CA ASN A 227 5.64 -11.92 8.31
C ASN A 227 4.67 -10.85 7.79
N LEU A 228 5.00 -9.57 7.95
CA LEU A 228 4.24 -8.48 7.34
C LEU A 228 5.08 -7.82 6.25
N TRP A 229 4.54 -7.75 5.05
CA TRP A 229 5.20 -7.17 3.90
C TRP A 229 4.33 -6.16 3.16
N SER A 230 4.97 -5.13 2.61
CA SER A 230 4.28 -4.08 1.86
C SER A 230 5.23 -3.35 0.91
N GLN A 231 4.73 -2.31 0.25
CA GLN A 231 5.49 -1.41 -0.60
C GLN A 231 4.96 0.04 -0.54
N SER A 232 5.77 1.02 -0.94
CA SER A 232 5.35 2.43 -1.07
C SER A 232 4.81 2.98 0.26
N TYR A 233 3.57 3.48 0.29
CA TYR A 233 2.86 3.90 1.51
C TYR A 233 2.75 2.80 2.59
N GLY A 234 3.06 1.57 2.22
CA GLY A 234 3.36 0.47 3.12
C GLY A 234 4.35 0.75 4.24
N GLY A 235 5.25 1.73 4.05
CA GLY A 235 6.16 2.19 5.09
C GLY A 235 5.47 2.88 6.26
N HIS A 236 4.24 3.37 6.07
CA HIS A 236 3.35 3.80 7.15
C HIS A 236 2.60 2.59 7.72
N TYR A 237 1.94 1.83 6.84
CA TYR A 237 1.05 0.73 7.24
C TYR A 237 1.74 -0.34 8.08
N VAL A 238 2.77 -0.99 7.54
CA VAL A 238 3.29 -2.21 8.17
C VAL A 238 3.96 -1.94 9.52
N PRO A 239 4.78 -0.89 9.72
CA PRO A 239 5.33 -0.59 11.04
C PRO A 239 4.23 -0.31 12.08
N ALA A 240 3.18 0.44 11.70
CA ALA A 240 2.04 0.71 12.56
C ALA A 240 1.25 -0.55 12.92
N ILE A 241 0.91 -1.37 11.92
CA ILE A 241 0.22 -2.64 12.11
C ILE A 241 1.04 -3.56 13.01
N ALA A 242 2.33 -3.73 12.73
CA ALA A 242 3.22 -4.62 13.48
C ALA A 242 3.32 -4.24 14.97
N THR A 243 3.59 -2.96 15.24
CA THR A 243 3.67 -2.47 16.62
C THR A 243 2.33 -2.52 17.35
N TYR A 244 1.23 -2.25 16.65
CA TYR A 244 -0.11 -2.42 17.21
C TYR A 244 -0.38 -3.88 17.57
N PHE A 245 -0.06 -4.83 16.68
CA PHE A 245 -0.26 -6.26 16.91
C PHE A 245 0.56 -6.77 18.10
N GLU A 246 1.83 -6.36 18.22
CA GLU A 246 2.65 -6.71 19.38
C GLU A 246 2.05 -6.15 20.69
N ALA A 247 1.57 -4.91 20.68
CA ALA A 247 0.92 -4.29 21.83
C ALA A 247 -0.38 -5.02 22.22
N GLN A 248 -1.26 -5.29 21.26
CA GLN A 248 -2.52 -6.02 21.51
C GLN A 248 -2.25 -7.45 21.97
N SER A 249 -1.25 -8.13 21.40
CA SER A 249 -0.84 -9.48 21.80
C SER A 249 -0.34 -9.52 23.25
N LYS A 250 0.43 -8.53 23.69
CA LYS A 250 0.85 -8.39 25.09
C LYS A 250 -0.35 -8.17 26.03
N LEU A 251 -1.33 -7.38 25.62
CA LEU A 251 -2.57 -7.17 26.39
C LEU A 251 -3.43 -8.45 26.43
N ALA A 252 -3.52 -9.19 25.33
CA ALA A 252 -4.29 -10.43 25.23
C ALA A 252 -3.73 -11.54 26.14
N THR A 253 -2.40 -11.68 26.18
CA THR A 253 -1.73 -12.66 27.06
C THR A 253 -1.88 -12.32 28.54
N THR A 254 -1.92 -11.04 28.89
CA THR A 254 -2.10 -10.57 30.27
C THR A 254 -3.57 -10.44 30.70
N GLY A 255 -4.52 -10.71 29.81
CA GLY A 255 -5.96 -10.55 30.08
C GLY A 255 -6.42 -9.10 30.25
N LYS A 256 -5.59 -8.14 29.80
CA LYS A 256 -5.85 -6.69 29.91
C LYS A 256 -6.39 -6.07 28.63
N LEU A 257 -6.53 -6.86 27.56
CA LEU A 257 -7.08 -6.39 26.30
C LEU A 257 -8.58 -6.06 26.49
N PRO A 258 -9.00 -4.82 26.19
CA PRO A 258 -10.42 -4.48 26.19
C PRO A 258 -11.17 -5.40 25.20
N PRO A 259 -12.28 -6.03 25.59
CA PRO A 259 -13.02 -6.89 24.69
C PRO A 259 -13.63 -6.07 23.56
N ASN A 260 -13.51 -6.55 22.32
CA ASN A 260 -14.37 -6.06 21.24
C ASN A 260 -15.74 -6.73 21.39
N PRO A 261 -16.83 -6.00 21.69
CA PRO A 261 -18.13 -6.59 22.00
C PRO A 261 -18.80 -7.30 20.79
N ARG A 262 -18.20 -7.19 19.59
CA ARG A 262 -18.62 -7.93 18.39
C ARG A 262 -17.89 -9.27 18.23
N ILE A 263 -16.67 -9.40 18.76
CA ILE A 263 -15.84 -10.60 18.66
C ILE A 263 -15.94 -11.36 19.98
N CYS A 264 -16.79 -12.40 20.03
CA CYS A 264 -17.05 -13.13 21.28
C CYS A 264 -15.88 -14.04 21.72
N SER A 265 -14.93 -14.31 20.81
CA SER A 265 -13.81 -15.19 21.10
C SER A 265 -12.72 -14.47 21.89
N ARG A 266 -11.97 -15.25 22.67
CA ARG A 266 -10.79 -14.72 23.34
C ARG A 266 -9.73 -14.38 22.31
N ALA A 267 -9.28 -13.13 22.31
CA ALA A 267 -8.20 -12.67 21.45
C ALA A 267 -6.95 -13.55 21.63
N LYS A 268 -6.38 -13.98 20.51
CA LYS A 268 -5.13 -14.74 20.46
C LYS A 268 -3.96 -13.80 20.18
N SER A 269 -2.81 -14.15 20.75
CA SER A 269 -1.55 -13.48 20.45
C SER A 269 -1.18 -13.72 18.98
N ILE A 270 -0.82 -12.65 18.27
CA ILE A 270 -0.29 -12.68 16.90
C ILE A 270 1.07 -11.99 16.94
N ARG A 271 2.14 -12.79 16.93
CA ARG A 271 3.50 -12.24 16.96
C ARG A 271 3.98 -11.84 15.58
N ILE A 272 4.85 -10.85 15.52
CA ILE A 272 5.51 -10.44 14.28
C ILE A 272 6.88 -11.13 14.19
N ALA A 273 7.08 -11.90 13.13
CA ALA A 273 8.35 -12.58 12.85
C ALA A 273 9.32 -11.67 12.10
N THR A 274 8.83 -10.91 11.12
CA THR A 274 9.60 -9.93 10.36
C THR A 274 8.68 -8.90 9.74
N VAL A 275 9.23 -7.71 9.52
CA VAL A 275 8.65 -6.65 8.71
C VAL A 275 9.54 -6.44 7.49
N GLY A 276 8.96 -6.43 6.30
CA GLY A 276 9.68 -6.08 5.08
C GLY A 276 8.91 -5.09 4.22
N ILE A 277 9.59 -4.09 3.66
CA ILE A 277 8.93 -3.00 2.95
C ILE A 277 9.76 -2.64 1.72
N ILE A 278 9.11 -2.67 0.56
CA ILE A 278 9.73 -2.36 -0.73
C ILE A 278 9.45 -0.89 -1.08
N ALA A 279 10.50 -0.11 -1.32
CA ALA A 279 10.44 1.31 -1.62
C ALA A 279 9.50 2.06 -0.64
N PRO A 280 9.77 1.98 0.68
CA PRO A 280 8.90 2.54 1.70
C PRO A 280 8.89 4.07 1.70
N PHE A 281 7.71 4.65 1.95
CA PHE A 281 7.58 5.98 2.56
C PHE A 281 7.53 5.81 4.09
N ILE A 282 8.47 6.38 4.85
CA ILE A 282 8.49 6.28 6.33
C ILE A 282 8.47 7.68 6.95
N ASP A 283 9.29 8.57 6.42
CA ASP A 283 9.39 9.95 6.87
C ASP A 283 9.77 10.83 5.68
N ILE A 284 8.83 11.66 5.23
CA ILE A 284 9.02 12.48 4.04
C ILE A 284 10.13 13.54 4.22
N VAL A 285 10.38 14.00 5.44
CA VAL A 285 11.45 14.98 5.71
C VAL A 285 12.82 14.30 5.57
N GLY A 286 12.98 13.11 6.15
CA GLY A 286 14.19 12.31 5.99
C GLY A 286 14.41 11.87 4.54
N GLN A 287 13.31 11.57 3.83
CA GLN A 287 13.33 11.21 2.42
C GLN A 287 13.54 12.40 1.49
N PHE A 288 13.53 13.65 1.94
CA PHE A 288 13.80 14.79 1.06
C PHE A 288 15.20 14.75 0.42
N ALA A 289 16.14 14.00 1.02
CA ALA A 289 17.40 13.61 0.39
C ALA A 289 17.24 12.93 -0.98
N ASP A 290 16.03 12.41 -1.29
CA ASP A 290 15.62 11.90 -2.60
C ASP A 290 15.85 12.89 -3.74
N LEU A 291 15.88 14.21 -3.50
CA LEU A 291 16.17 15.18 -4.57
C LEU A 291 17.59 15.04 -5.14
N GLU A 292 18.55 14.49 -4.38
CA GLU A 292 19.87 14.15 -4.93
C GLU A 292 19.76 13.13 -6.07
N PHE A 293 18.77 12.22 -6.00
CA PHE A 293 18.52 11.23 -7.04
C PHE A 293 18.13 11.86 -8.38
N ALA A 294 17.57 13.08 -8.38
CA ALA A 294 17.28 13.83 -9.61
C ALA A 294 18.53 14.15 -10.42
N LEU A 295 19.69 14.28 -9.75
CA LEU A 295 20.99 14.61 -10.34
C LEU A 295 21.92 13.40 -10.44
N ASN A 296 21.84 12.50 -9.45
CA ASN A 296 22.84 11.47 -9.18
C ASN A 296 22.23 10.07 -9.05
N ASN A 297 21.28 9.72 -9.92
CA ASN A 297 20.80 8.35 -10.01
C ASN A 297 21.77 7.40 -10.72
N THR A 298 21.56 6.10 -10.49
CA THR A 298 22.33 4.98 -11.02
C THR A 298 22.42 4.95 -12.56
N TYR A 299 21.54 5.66 -13.26
CA TYR A 299 21.42 5.62 -14.72
C TYR A 299 21.99 6.87 -15.41
N GLY A 300 22.47 7.86 -14.64
CA GLY A 300 22.99 9.11 -15.17
C GLY A 300 21.94 9.93 -15.93
N ILE A 301 20.66 9.76 -15.59
CA ILE A 301 19.56 10.55 -16.15
C ILE A 301 19.51 11.86 -15.37
N GLU A 302 19.64 12.98 -16.04
CA GLU A 302 19.33 14.29 -15.43
C GLU A 302 17.81 14.46 -15.44
N ILE A 303 17.17 14.28 -14.28
CA ILE A 303 15.71 14.38 -14.14
C ILE A 303 15.32 15.86 -14.06
N PHE A 304 16.04 16.61 -13.23
CA PHE A 304 15.98 18.06 -13.11
C PHE A 304 17.36 18.63 -13.35
N ASP A 305 17.43 19.86 -13.86
CA ASP A 305 18.69 20.59 -13.88
C ASP A 305 19.10 21.01 -12.44
N PRO A 306 20.40 21.25 -12.18
CA PRO A 306 20.87 21.60 -10.84
C PRO A 306 20.18 22.82 -10.23
N ALA A 307 19.84 23.85 -11.01
CA ALA A 307 19.21 25.05 -10.49
C ALA A 307 17.77 24.78 -10.05
N THR A 308 17.04 23.90 -10.74
CA THR A 308 15.72 23.44 -10.30
C THR A 308 15.82 22.70 -8.96
N VAL A 309 16.85 21.89 -8.75
CA VAL A 309 17.03 21.18 -7.46
C VAL A 309 17.38 22.16 -6.34
N ASP A 310 18.30 23.09 -6.58
CA ASP A 310 18.66 24.12 -5.61
C ASP A 310 17.45 24.98 -5.20
N ASP A 311 16.60 25.37 -6.15
CA ASP A 311 15.35 26.11 -5.91
C ASP A 311 14.35 25.32 -5.06
N LEU A 312 14.17 24.02 -5.35
CA LEU A 312 13.29 23.16 -4.56
C LEU A 312 13.79 22.98 -3.12
N VAL A 313 15.11 22.85 -2.92
CA VAL A 313 15.72 22.76 -1.59
C VAL A 313 15.55 24.08 -0.83
N GLU A 314 15.84 25.22 -1.47
CA GLU A 314 15.68 26.54 -0.85
C GLU A 314 14.23 26.79 -0.44
N GLN A 315 13.26 26.50 -1.32
CA GLN A 315 11.83 26.63 -0.99
C GLN A 315 11.39 25.70 0.15
N ALA A 316 11.99 24.52 0.26
CA ALA A 316 11.66 23.59 1.32
C ALA A 316 12.20 24.04 2.70
N GLU A 317 13.41 24.60 2.72
CA GLU A 317 14.12 25.02 3.94
C GLU A 317 13.83 26.46 4.37
N ALA A 318 13.27 27.30 3.49
CA ALA A 318 12.96 28.69 3.81
C ALA A 318 11.98 28.80 5.00
N PRO A 319 12.03 29.88 5.80
CA PRO A 319 11.03 30.13 6.85
C PRO A 319 9.61 30.17 6.29
N GLY A 320 8.71 29.36 6.86
CA GLY A 320 7.35 29.12 6.36
C GLY A 320 7.29 28.24 5.11
N GLY A 321 8.42 27.64 4.72
CA GLY A 321 8.55 26.69 3.62
C GLY A 321 8.07 25.30 4.00
N CYS A 322 8.41 24.32 3.16
CA CYS A 322 7.85 22.97 3.28
C CYS A 322 8.08 22.33 4.66
N PHE A 323 9.30 22.40 5.20
CA PHE A 323 9.61 21.73 6.47
C PHE A 323 8.84 22.35 7.65
N ASP A 324 8.71 23.67 7.69
CA ASP A 324 7.90 24.36 8.70
C ASP A 324 6.41 23.96 8.59
N LEU A 325 5.87 23.87 7.36
CA LEU A 325 4.49 23.42 7.13
C LEU A 325 4.24 21.97 7.57
N ILE A 326 5.22 21.08 7.34
CA ILE A 326 5.15 19.69 7.81
C ILE A 326 5.19 19.64 9.34
N ASP A 327 6.06 20.42 9.97
CA ASP A 327 6.15 20.49 11.42
C ASP A 327 4.86 21.04 12.04
N ASP A 328 4.25 22.06 11.45
CA ASP A 328 2.94 22.58 11.88
C ASP A 328 1.84 21.50 11.78
N CYS A 329 1.80 20.75 10.67
CA CYS A 329 0.89 19.61 10.50
C CYS A 329 1.12 18.54 11.58
N ARG A 330 2.38 18.13 11.80
CA ARG A 330 2.73 17.14 12.83
C ARG A 330 2.35 17.61 14.22
N ASN A 331 2.61 18.88 14.54
CA ASN A 331 2.31 19.46 15.85
C ASN A 331 0.81 19.53 16.13
N ILE A 332 -0.01 19.95 15.16
CA ILE A 332 -1.46 20.00 15.35
C ILE A 332 -2.06 18.59 15.45
N THR A 333 -1.60 17.64 14.63
CA THR A 333 -2.06 16.25 14.69
C THR A 333 -1.69 15.60 16.03
N ASN A 334 -0.46 15.76 16.51
CA ASN A 334 -0.05 15.24 17.81
C ASN A 334 -0.86 15.82 18.98
N ARG A 335 -1.36 17.05 18.85
CA ARG A 335 -2.16 17.71 19.89
C ARG A 335 -3.63 17.32 19.85
N LEU A 336 -4.21 17.19 18.66
CA LEU A 336 -5.66 17.01 18.48
C LEU A 336 -6.06 15.57 18.16
N ASP A 337 -5.18 14.79 17.56
CA ASP A 337 -5.41 13.38 17.21
C ASP A 337 -4.19 12.48 17.52
N PRO A 338 -3.71 12.45 18.78
CA PRO A 338 -2.51 11.67 19.16
C PRO A 338 -2.68 10.16 18.98
N GLU A 339 -3.92 9.67 18.91
CA GLU A 339 -4.23 8.25 18.72
C GLU A 339 -4.53 7.90 17.26
N GLY A 340 -4.57 8.87 16.34
CA GLY A 340 -4.85 8.64 14.92
C GLY A 340 -6.24 8.06 14.69
N TRP A 341 -7.28 8.67 15.26
CA TRP A 341 -8.69 8.37 15.01
C TRP A 341 -9.21 9.04 13.71
N GLY A 342 -8.54 10.08 13.23
CA GLY A 342 -8.89 10.78 12.00
C GLY A 342 -10.18 11.58 12.10
N ASN A 343 -10.51 12.09 13.29
CA ASN A 343 -11.76 12.78 13.58
C ASN A 343 -11.56 14.22 14.10
N ALA A 344 -10.40 14.82 13.83
CA ALA A 344 -10.04 16.19 14.20
C ALA A 344 -10.06 17.12 12.96
N PRO A 345 -11.21 17.71 12.58
CA PRO A 345 -11.33 18.50 11.35
C PRO A 345 -10.43 19.74 11.30
N GLU A 346 -9.99 20.27 12.43
CA GLU A 346 -9.06 21.39 12.53
C GLU A 346 -7.65 21.06 11.99
N VAL A 347 -7.29 19.78 11.94
CA VAL A 347 -6.03 19.29 11.35
C VAL A 347 -6.04 19.47 9.83
N TYR A 348 -7.21 19.33 9.20
CA TYR A 348 -7.34 19.16 7.76
C TYR A 348 -6.78 20.29 6.90
N PRO A 349 -7.11 21.57 7.16
CA PRO A 349 -6.58 22.66 6.33
C PRO A 349 -5.06 22.81 6.47
N VAL A 350 -4.50 22.58 7.68
CA VAL A 350 -3.06 22.70 7.93
C VAL A 350 -2.29 21.62 7.18
N CYS A 351 -2.71 20.36 7.34
CA CYS A 351 -2.03 19.23 6.74
C CYS A 351 -2.23 19.13 5.22
N ASN A 352 -3.40 19.50 4.68
CA ASN A 352 -3.58 19.59 3.24
C ASN A 352 -2.64 20.64 2.64
N ASN A 353 -2.54 21.83 3.24
CA ASN A 353 -1.64 22.87 2.75
C ASN A 353 -0.18 22.38 2.72
N ALA A 354 0.26 21.72 3.79
CA ALA A 354 1.58 21.11 3.84
C ALA A 354 1.77 20.04 2.75
N PHE A 355 0.82 19.13 2.56
CA PHE A 355 0.92 18.06 1.56
C PHE A 355 1.08 18.61 0.15
N PHE A 356 0.23 19.57 -0.24
CA PHE A 356 0.26 20.15 -1.58
C PHE A 356 1.50 21.01 -1.83
N SER A 357 1.94 21.77 -0.83
CA SER A 357 3.12 22.64 -0.93
C SER A 357 4.43 21.86 -0.96
N CYS A 358 4.46 20.69 -0.32
CA CYS A 358 5.68 19.89 -0.15
C CYS A 358 5.82 18.76 -1.17
N TYR A 359 4.84 17.86 -1.18
CA TYR A 359 4.95 16.60 -1.92
C TYR A 359 4.38 16.76 -3.33
N GLN A 360 3.15 17.29 -3.43
CA GLN A 360 2.47 17.39 -4.72
C GLN A 360 3.19 18.34 -5.67
N LEU A 361 3.83 19.40 -5.16
CA LEU A 361 4.64 20.31 -5.97
C LEU A 361 5.77 19.55 -6.68
N ILE A 362 6.57 18.78 -5.95
CA ILE A 362 7.70 18.02 -6.48
C ILE A 362 7.21 16.96 -7.48
N GLU A 363 6.17 16.21 -7.12
CA GLU A 363 5.58 15.21 -8.02
C GLU A 363 5.05 15.85 -9.31
N SER A 364 4.42 17.02 -9.24
CA SER A 364 3.93 17.71 -10.45
C SER A 364 5.05 18.17 -11.38
N ARG A 365 6.20 18.59 -10.82
CA ARG A 365 7.41 18.91 -11.60
C ARG A 365 7.97 17.66 -12.25
N TYR A 366 8.00 16.55 -11.51
CA TYR A 366 8.45 15.27 -12.03
C TYR A 366 7.56 14.77 -13.17
N GLU A 367 6.24 14.79 -13.00
CA GLU A 367 5.27 14.36 -14.01
C GLU A 367 5.43 15.15 -15.32
N ALA A 368 5.79 16.42 -15.24
CA ALA A 368 6.05 17.27 -16.42
C ALA A 368 7.24 16.80 -17.27
N THR A 369 8.14 15.97 -16.72
CA THR A 369 9.25 15.37 -17.48
C THR A 369 8.80 14.28 -18.45
N GLY A 370 7.58 13.74 -18.29
CA GLY A 370 7.05 12.64 -19.09
C GLY A 370 7.66 11.26 -18.79
N ARG A 371 8.41 11.13 -17.69
CA ARG A 371 8.97 9.87 -17.21
C ARG A 371 8.04 9.15 -16.24
N ASP A 372 8.15 7.83 -16.17
CA ASP A 372 7.40 7.01 -15.24
C ASP A 372 8.01 7.14 -13.82
N SER A 373 7.20 7.52 -12.83
CA SER A 373 7.66 7.80 -11.47
C SER A 373 8.02 6.54 -10.67
N PHE A 374 7.69 5.35 -11.18
CA PHE A 374 8.09 4.06 -10.61
C PHE A 374 9.24 3.39 -11.39
N ASP A 375 9.55 3.87 -12.60
CA ASP A 375 10.75 3.52 -13.35
C ASP A 375 11.25 4.71 -14.18
N ILE A 376 12.21 5.45 -13.64
CA ILE A 376 12.78 6.63 -14.29
C ILE A 376 13.36 6.36 -15.68
N THR A 377 13.64 5.10 -16.03
CA THR A 377 14.20 4.72 -17.33
C THR A 377 13.14 4.63 -18.43
N GLN A 378 11.85 4.64 -18.05
CA GLN A 378 10.71 4.48 -18.95
C GLN A 378 9.93 5.78 -19.12
N PRO A 379 9.27 5.99 -20.28
CA PRO A 379 8.29 7.05 -20.42
C PRO A 379 7.01 6.69 -19.63
N ALA A 380 6.34 7.69 -19.03
CA ALA A 380 5.08 7.49 -18.30
C ALA A 380 4.00 6.80 -19.15
N ALA A 381 4.02 7.07 -20.47
CA ALA A 381 3.12 6.45 -21.44
C ALA A 381 3.23 4.91 -21.52
N ALA A 382 4.39 4.33 -21.19
CA ALA A 382 4.56 2.88 -21.21
C ALA A 382 3.86 2.17 -20.06
N GLN A 383 3.62 2.90 -18.96
CA GLN A 383 2.96 2.47 -17.74
C GLN A 383 3.64 1.30 -17.04
N PHE A 384 4.21 1.57 -15.87
CA PHE A 384 4.76 0.55 -15.02
C PHE A 384 4.02 0.47 -13.67
N PRO A 385 3.50 -0.73 -13.28
CA PRO A 385 3.39 -1.94 -14.09
C PRO A 385 2.32 -1.81 -15.20
N PRO A 386 2.38 -2.64 -16.26
CA PRO A 386 1.34 -2.63 -17.28
C PRO A 386 -0.05 -2.94 -16.69
N PRO A 387 -1.11 -2.25 -17.14
CA PRO A 387 -2.47 -2.31 -16.55
C PRO A 387 -3.26 -3.60 -16.86
N TYR A 388 -2.58 -4.70 -17.22
CA TYR A 388 -3.23 -5.95 -17.62
C TYR A 388 -4.08 -6.57 -16.50
N ALA A 389 -3.62 -6.43 -15.25
CA ALA A 389 -4.33 -6.94 -14.07
C ALA A 389 -5.72 -6.31 -13.91
N PHE A 390 -5.89 -5.01 -14.18
CA PHE A 390 -7.19 -4.35 -14.12
C PHE A 390 -8.19 -5.01 -15.09
N GLY A 391 -7.78 -5.20 -16.34
CA GLY A 391 -8.62 -5.81 -17.37
C GLY A 391 -8.93 -7.28 -17.05
N PHE A 392 -8.00 -7.99 -16.42
CA PHE A 392 -8.18 -9.36 -15.98
C PHE A 392 -9.18 -9.48 -14.82
N LEU A 393 -9.05 -8.62 -13.81
CA LEU A 393 -9.88 -8.61 -12.61
C LEU A 393 -11.31 -8.12 -12.87
N ASN A 394 -11.52 -7.31 -13.91
CA ASN A 394 -12.85 -6.84 -14.33
C ASN A 394 -13.58 -7.77 -15.32
N ARG A 395 -13.02 -8.94 -15.66
CA ARG A 395 -13.74 -9.97 -16.43
C ARG A 395 -14.73 -10.73 -15.54
N GLN A 396 -15.95 -10.93 -16.05
CA GLN A 396 -17.03 -11.66 -15.35
C GLN A 396 -16.60 -13.05 -14.87
N ASN A 397 -15.88 -13.81 -15.69
CA ASN A 397 -15.36 -15.12 -15.31
C ASN A 397 -14.35 -15.04 -14.16
N THR A 398 -13.48 -14.02 -14.13
CA THR A 398 -12.52 -13.81 -13.04
C THR A 398 -13.25 -13.49 -11.74
N GLN A 399 -14.17 -12.53 -11.77
CA GLN A 399 -14.97 -12.13 -10.59
C GLN A 399 -15.82 -13.30 -10.06
N SER A 400 -16.46 -14.05 -10.95
CA SER A 400 -17.23 -15.24 -10.59
C SER A 400 -16.37 -16.29 -9.90
N ARG A 401 -15.12 -16.52 -10.36
CA ARG A 401 -14.19 -17.47 -9.74
C ARG A 401 -13.71 -16.98 -8.37
N LEU A 402 -13.42 -15.69 -8.22
CA LEU A 402 -13.06 -15.07 -6.95
C LEU A 402 -14.24 -14.94 -5.97
N GLY A 403 -15.48 -14.98 -6.46
CA GLY A 403 -16.69 -14.83 -5.64
C GLY A 403 -16.88 -13.42 -5.10
N VAL A 404 -16.51 -12.41 -5.88
CA VAL A 404 -16.61 -10.99 -5.51
C VAL A 404 -17.93 -10.39 -6.01
N PRO A 405 -18.64 -9.58 -5.20
CA PRO A 405 -19.90 -8.94 -5.59
C PRO A 405 -19.72 -7.55 -6.19
N VAL A 406 -18.49 -7.02 -6.19
CA VAL A 406 -18.15 -5.70 -6.73
C VAL A 406 -17.09 -5.83 -7.83
N ASN A 407 -17.09 -4.88 -8.74
CA ASN A 407 -16.08 -4.66 -9.74
C ASN A 407 -14.78 -4.18 -9.12
N TYR A 408 -13.67 -4.50 -9.79
CA TYR A 408 -12.34 -4.16 -9.31
C TYR A 408 -12.02 -2.70 -9.61
N THR A 409 -11.53 -1.97 -8.61
CA THR A 409 -10.92 -0.65 -8.75
C THR A 409 -9.42 -0.76 -8.49
N ALA A 410 -8.58 -0.20 -9.36
CA ALA A 410 -7.13 -0.18 -9.14
C ALA A 410 -6.72 0.81 -8.03
N PHE A 411 -7.61 1.72 -7.66
CA PHE A 411 -7.34 2.79 -6.72
C PHE A 411 -8.65 3.34 -6.13
N SER A 412 -8.56 3.97 -4.96
CA SER A 412 -9.71 4.63 -4.30
C SER A 412 -9.40 6.08 -3.89
N PRO A 413 -9.86 7.07 -4.67
CA PRO A 413 -9.76 8.49 -4.30
C PRO A 413 -10.54 8.86 -3.03
N SER A 414 -11.63 8.12 -2.72
CA SER A 414 -12.41 8.33 -1.48
C SER A 414 -11.61 7.98 -0.23
N ILE A 415 -10.52 7.22 -0.35
CA ILE A 415 -9.57 6.93 0.72
C ILE A 415 -8.40 7.91 0.66
N GLN A 416 -7.83 8.17 -0.51
CA GLN A 416 -6.60 8.94 -0.65
C GLN A 416 -6.71 10.36 -0.09
N TYR A 417 -7.72 11.12 -0.50
CA TYR A 417 -7.83 12.51 -0.09
C TYR A 417 -8.03 12.67 1.43
N PRO A 418 -8.87 11.86 2.10
CA PRO A 418 -8.92 11.86 3.56
C PRO A 418 -7.60 11.55 4.25
N PHE A 419 -6.78 10.64 3.72
CA PHE A 419 -5.43 10.34 4.28
C PHE A 419 -4.47 11.53 4.18
N PHE A 420 -4.58 12.34 3.12
CA PHE A 420 -3.82 13.58 2.99
C PHE A 420 -4.33 14.65 3.96
N ALA A 421 -5.66 14.76 4.08
CA ALA A 421 -6.30 15.72 4.96
C ALA A 421 -6.01 15.45 6.45
N THR A 422 -5.99 14.19 6.90
CA THR A 422 -5.61 13.86 8.28
C THR A 422 -4.12 14.09 8.57
N GLY A 423 -3.32 14.40 7.54
CA GLY A 423 -1.88 14.55 7.64
C GLY A 423 -1.14 13.22 7.78
N ASP A 424 -1.81 12.07 7.71
CA ASP A 424 -1.22 10.75 7.95
C ASP A 424 -0.02 10.51 7.03
N PHE A 425 -0.07 10.98 5.78
CA PHE A 425 1.07 10.92 4.85
C PHE A 425 2.32 11.67 5.33
N LEU A 426 2.16 12.79 6.03
CA LEU A 426 3.25 13.66 6.48
C LEU A 426 3.80 13.27 7.86
N LEU A 427 3.10 12.40 8.60
CA LEU A 427 3.59 11.87 9.87
C LEU A 427 4.83 10.99 9.66
N SER A 428 5.70 10.97 10.68
CA SER A 428 6.86 10.08 10.70
C SER A 428 6.49 8.75 11.33
N PHE A 429 6.70 7.65 10.60
CA PHE A 429 6.53 6.28 11.08
C PHE A 429 7.84 5.64 11.53
N ALA A 430 8.95 6.38 11.49
CA ALA A 430 10.24 5.98 12.04
C ALA A 430 10.14 5.47 13.49
N PRO A 431 9.39 6.12 14.42
CA PRO A 431 9.25 5.61 15.79
C PRO A 431 8.62 4.22 15.89
N HIS A 432 7.79 3.81 14.93
CA HIS A 432 7.26 2.46 14.88
C HIS A 432 8.37 1.46 14.48
N VAL A 433 9.19 1.81 13.48
CA VAL A 433 10.34 0.99 13.07
C VAL A 433 11.35 0.84 14.20
N GLU A 434 11.67 1.92 14.90
CA GLU A 434 12.58 1.91 16.06
C GLU A 434 12.08 1.00 17.18
N ARG A 435 10.77 1.02 17.47
CA ARG A 435 10.14 0.10 18.44
C ARG A 435 10.26 -1.36 18.03
N LEU A 436 10.12 -1.68 16.74
CA LEU A 436 10.31 -3.04 16.23
C LEU A 436 11.76 -3.50 16.42
N LEU A 437 12.72 -2.65 16.06
CA LEU A 437 14.15 -2.94 16.24
C LEU A 437 14.51 -3.11 17.73
N ALA A 438 13.93 -2.31 18.61
CA ALA A 438 14.10 -2.43 20.06
C ALA A 438 13.53 -3.75 20.61
N ALA A 439 12.49 -4.29 19.97
CA ALA A 439 11.87 -5.58 20.28
C ALA A 439 12.54 -6.78 19.58
N ASP A 440 13.70 -6.60 18.96
CA ASP A 440 14.44 -7.64 18.22
C ASP A 440 13.69 -8.21 17.01
N ILE A 441 12.74 -7.45 16.45
CA ILE A 441 12.02 -7.83 15.23
C ILE A 441 12.85 -7.35 14.03
N PRO A 442 13.24 -8.26 13.11
CA PRO A 442 13.95 -7.89 11.89
C PRO A 442 13.09 -7.02 10.97
N VAL A 443 13.67 -5.91 10.52
CA VAL A 443 13.08 -4.99 9.53
C VAL A 443 13.93 -4.99 8.27
N HIS A 444 13.30 -5.19 7.11
CA HIS A 444 13.94 -5.13 5.80
C HIS A 444 13.39 -3.94 5.00
N LEU A 445 14.25 -3.02 4.60
CA LEU A 445 13.92 -1.95 3.65
C LEU A 445 14.63 -2.27 2.33
N ILE A 446 13.86 -2.40 1.25
CA ILE A 446 14.37 -2.82 -0.07
C ILE A 446 14.00 -1.75 -1.09
N HIS A 447 14.96 -1.15 -1.77
CA HIS A 447 14.68 -0.13 -2.79
C HIS A 447 15.08 -0.63 -4.18
N GLY A 448 14.22 -0.39 -5.17
CA GLY A 448 14.57 -0.53 -6.58
C GLY A 448 15.36 0.69 -7.04
N ASP A 449 16.42 0.49 -7.81
CA ASP A 449 17.34 1.57 -8.20
C ASP A 449 16.80 2.51 -9.30
N ARG A 450 15.58 2.24 -9.79
CA ARG A 450 14.87 3.00 -10.82
C ARG A 450 13.65 3.75 -10.30
N ASP A 451 13.23 3.49 -9.07
CA ASP A 451 12.07 4.16 -8.50
C ASP A 451 12.43 5.62 -8.21
N TRP A 452 11.59 6.57 -8.60
CA TRP A 452 11.75 7.98 -8.23
C TRP A 452 11.09 8.28 -6.88
N ARG A 453 9.86 7.79 -6.69
CA ARG A 453 8.97 8.20 -5.59
C ARG A 453 9.53 7.85 -4.22
N ALA A 454 10.02 6.63 -4.07
CA ALA A 454 10.63 6.15 -2.84
C ALA A 454 12.01 5.55 -3.16
N ASN A 455 12.86 6.40 -3.73
CA ASN A 455 14.15 5.98 -4.25
C ASN A 455 15.13 5.59 -3.13
N TRP A 456 16.22 4.96 -3.54
CA TRP A 456 17.15 4.34 -2.60
C TRP A 456 18.01 5.35 -1.82
N ILE A 457 18.16 6.61 -2.30
CA ILE A 457 18.98 7.63 -1.63
C ILE A 457 18.27 8.13 -0.37
N GLY A 458 17.01 8.57 -0.46
CA GLY A 458 16.25 8.94 0.74
C GLY A 458 15.87 7.74 1.59
N GLY A 459 15.68 6.57 0.99
CA GLY A 459 15.58 5.30 1.71
C GLY A 459 16.76 5.03 2.63
N GLU A 460 17.97 5.23 2.12
CA GLU A 460 19.22 5.14 2.87
C GLU A 460 19.33 6.22 3.95
N ALA A 461 18.99 7.47 3.62
CA ALA A 461 19.00 8.57 4.57
C ALA A 461 18.08 8.30 5.78
N VAL A 462 16.86 7.81 5.53
CA VAL A 462 15.94 7.37 6.59
C VAL A 462 16.52 6.22 7.39
N ALA A 463 17.04 5.17 6.73
CA ALA A 463 17.58 4.00 7.41
C ALA A 463 18.72 4.38 8.38
N LEU A 464 19.59 5.31 7.99
CA LEU A 464 20.68 5.81 8.81
C LEU A 464 20.21 6.73 9.95
N ALA A 465 19.06 7.39 9.80
CA ALA A 465 18.49 8.28 10.81
C ALA A 465 17.75 7.54 11.93
N LEU A 466 17.35 6.27 11.73
CA LEU A 466 16.63 5.47 12.72
C LEU A 466 17.41 5.33 14.04
N ALA A 467 16.77 5.68 15.15
CA ALA A 467 17.33 5.56 16.49
C ALA A 467 17.11 4.17 17.08
N HIS A 468 18.19 3.40 17.24
CA HIS A 468 18.17 2.10 17.90
C HIS A 468 19.52 1.79 18.56
N ARG A 469 19.55 0.78 19.43
CA ARG A 469 20.78 0.42 20.19
C ARG A 469 22.00 0.06 19.33
N ASN A 470 21.79 -0.22 18.04
CA ASN A 470 22.84 -0.58 17.09
C ASN A 470 23.10 0.51 16.03
N SER A 471 22.52 1.71 16.12
CA SER A 471 22.60 2.74 15.05
C SER A 471 24.04 3.05 14.65
N ALA A 472 24.95 3.24 15.61
CA ALA A 472 26.36 3.50 15.33
C ALA A 472 27.04 2.33 14.59
N ARG A 473 26.70 1.09 14.97
CA ARG A 473 27.23 -0.11 14.31
C ARG A 473 26.62 -0.31 12.91
N PHE A 474 25.35 0.03 12.73
CA PHE A 474 24.67 -0.02 11.44
C PHE A 474 25.30 0.98 10.45
N ALA A 475 25.47 2.24 10.87
CA ALA A 475 26.13 3.27 10.08
C ALA A 475 27.59 2.90 9.72
N ALA A 476 28.31 2.22 10.62
CA ALA A 476 29.68 1.77 10.39
C ALA A 476 29.81 0.44 9.61
N ALA A 477 28.71 -0.29 9.38
CA ALA A 477 28.76 -1.63 8.79
C ALA A 477 29.25 -1.63 7.33
N GLY A 478 29.07 -0.51 6.63
CA GLY A 478 29.33 -0.42 5.21
C GLY A 478 28.39 -1.33 4.40
N TYR A 479 28.77 -1.59 3.15
CA TYR A 479 27.91 -2.26 2.18
C TYR A 479 28.57 -3.54 1.72
N ALA A 480 27.75 -4.54 1.49
CA ALA A 480 28.18 -5.83 1.00
C ALA A 480 27.29 -6.24 -0.19
N PRO A 481 27.85 -6.89 -1.21
CA PRO A 481 27.05 -7.52 -2.24
C PRO A 481 26.05 -8.49 -1.63
N LEU A 482 24.78 -8.39 -2.03
CA LEU A 482 23.75 -9.31 -1.60
C LEU A 482 23.98 -10.66 -2.30
N SER A 483 24.16 -11.72 -1.51
CA SER A 483 24.31 -13.08 -1.99
C SER A 483 23.10 -13.90 -1.55
N VAL A 484 22.28 -14.34 -2.51
CA VAL A 484 21.13 -15.21 -2.25
C VAL A 484 21.48 -16.64 -2.69
N PRO A 485 21.43 -17.65 -1.80
CA PRO A 485 21.73 -19.03 -2.16
C PRO A 485 20.89 -19.52 -3.34
N GLY A 486 21.54 -20.09 -4.36
CA GLY A 486 20.88 -20.56 -5.58
C GLY A 486 20.57 -19.47 -6.61
N VAL A 487 20.85 -18.19 -6.30
CA VAL A 487 20.76 -17.08 -7.26
C VAL A 487 22.18 -16.75 -7.74
N PRO A 488 22.44 -16.76 -9.07
CA PRO A 488 23.76 -16.40 -9.59
C PRO A 488 24.24 -15.03 -9.12
N ALA A 489 25.55 -14.89 -8.89
CA ALA A 489 26.18 -13.60 -8.60
C ALA A 489 25.81 -12.56 -9.68
N GLY A 490 25.41 -11.36 -9.27
CA GLY A 490 24.88 -10.32 -10.15
C GLY A 490 23.35 -10.33 -10.35
N LYS A 491 22.65 -11.44 -10.03
CA LYS A 491 21.18 -11.49 -9.98
C LYS A 491 20.61 -11.26 -8.59
N ALA A 492 21.43 -11.44 -7.55
CA ALA A 492 21.05 -11.23 -6.16
C ALA A 492 21.15 -9.76 -5.70
N GLY A 493 21.57 -8.84 -6.57
CA GLY A 493 21.86 -7.44 -6.24
C GLY A 493 23.37 -7.18 -6.16
N HIS A 494 23.81 -5.99 -6.57
CA HIS A 494 25.19 -5.53 -6.45
C HIS A 494 25.20 -4.12 -5.87
N ASP A 495 26.34 -3.67 -5.34
CA ASP A 495 26.48 -2.29 -4.90
C ASP A 495 26.41 -1.35 -6.11
N ILE A 496 25.37 -0.51 -6.14
CA ILE A 496 25.08 0.41 -7.24
C ILE A 496 25.70 1.79 -7.03
N ARG A 497 26.28 2.08 -5.86
CA ARG A 497 26.70 3.42 -5.50
C ARG A 497 27.93 3.85 -6.29
N GLY A 498 27.86 5.03 -6.89
CA GLY A 498 28.91 5.53 -7.79
C GLY A 498 29.08 4.71 -9.07
N THR A 499 28.15 3.79 -9.37
CA THR A 499 28.14 3.03 -10.61
C THR A 499 27.15 3.66 -11.60
N ARG A 500 27.43 3.51 -12.91
CA ARG A 500 26.49 3.87 -13.97
C ARG A 500 26.01 2.61 -14.66
N THR A 501 24.72 2.32 -14.55
CA THR A 501 24.06 1.20 -15.21
C THR A 501 23.54 1.63 -16.59
N PRO A 502 23.77 0.85 -17.66
CA PRO A 502 23.18 1.14 -18.97
C PRO A 502 21.65 1.17 -18.91
N LEU A 503 21.05 2.05 -19.72
CA LEU A 503 19.60 2.11 -19.83
C LEU A 503 19.02 0.80 -20.37
N PRO A 504 17.93 0.29 -19.78
CA PRO A 504 17.20 -0.83 -20.36
C PRO A 504 16.53 -0.43 -21.69
N PRO A 505 16.13 -1.40 -22.52
CA PRO A 505 15.27 -1.14 -23.66
C PRO A 505 13.97 -0.44 -23.24
N LYS A 506 13.45 0.45 -24.09
CA LYS A 506 12.15 1.09 -23.85
C LYS A 506 11.03 0.06 -23.92
N ALA A 507 10.11 0.11 -22.97
CA ALA A 507 8.90 -0.66 -22.98
C ALA A 507 7.96 -0.20 -24.12
N PRO A 508 7.19 -1.11 -24.72
CA PRO A 508 6.20 -0.75 -25.72
C PRO A 508 5.08 0.08 -25.09
N VAL A 509 4.57 1.05 -25.85
CA VAL A 509 3.41 1.87 -25.47
C VAL A 509 2.17 1.33 -26.15
N PHE A 510 1.09 1.18 -25.39
CA PHE A 510 -0.21 0.76 -25.90
C PHE A 510 -1.30 1.70 -25.37
N CYS A 511 -2.23 2.11 -26.25
CA CYS A 511 -3.45 2.78 -25.83
C CYS A 511 -4.38 1.78 -25.14
N TYR A 512 -4.22 1.67 -23.82
CA TYR A 512 -4.93 0.71 -23.00
C TYR A 512 -6.09 1.41 -22.29
N THR A 513 -7.32 1.11 -22.70
CA THR A 513 -8.56 1.72 -22.18
C THR A 513 -8.87 1.31 -20.74
N ALA A 514 -8.12 0.36 -20.17
CA ALA A 514 -8.21 -0.01 -18.76
C ALA A 514 -7.04 0.54 -17.92
N SER A 515 -6.36 1.57 -18.44
CA SER A 515 -5.55 2.46 -17.61
C SER A 515 -6.45 3.55 -17.10
N THR A 516 -6.51 3.68 -15.78
CA THR A 516 -7.40 4.62 -15.13
C THR A 516 -6.59 5.49 -14.16
N PRO A 517 -6.33 6.78 -14.48
CA PRO A 517 -6.69 7.49 -15.72
C PRO A 517 -5.85 7.08 -16.94
N ILE A 518 -6.28 7.45 -18.16
CA ILE A 518 -5.44 7.35 -19.36
C ILE A 518 -4.28 8.36 -19.23
N VAL A 519 -3.04 7.87 -19.25
CA VAL A 519 -1.86 8.72 -19.04
C VAL A 519 -1.54 9.49 -20.32
N ARG A 520 -1.03 10.72 -20.18
CA ARG A 520 -0.64 11.55 -21.31
C ARG A 520 0.39 10.82 -22.19
N GLY A 521 0.14 10.80 -23.51
CA GLY A 521 1.00 10.11 -24.48
C GLY A 521 0.81 8.59 -24.52
N GLN A 522 -0.06 8.02 -23.68
CA GLN A 522 -0.43 6.61 -23.73
C GLN A 522 -1.31 6.28 -24.94
N CYS A 523 -2.13 7.25 -25.40
CA CYS A 523 -3.00 7.16 -26.56
C CYS A 523 -2.66 8.28 -27.54
N THR A 524 -2.71 8.01 -28.84
CA THR A 524 -2.61 9.06 -29.87
C THR A 524 -3.88 9.91 -29.88
N ASP A 525 -3.81 11.15 -30.36
CA ASP A 525 -4.98 12.04 -30.48
C ASP A 525 -6.10 11.39 -31.31
N ALA A 526 -5.73 10.65 -32.36
CA ALA A 526 -6.69 9.90 -33.18
C ALA A 526 -7.39 8.79 -32.39
N GLN A 527 -6.67 8.09 -31.51
CA GLN A 527 -7.27 7.07 -30.64
C GLN A 527 -8.17 7.70 -29.57
N ILE A 528 -7.77 8.83 -28.99
CA ILE A 528 -8.58 9.57 -28.02
C ILE A 528 -9.87 10.09 -28.69
N ALA A 529 -9.77 10.68 -29.88
CA ALA A 529 -10.93 11.13 -30.64
C ALA A 529 -11.87 9.96 -30.99
N ALA A 530 -11.31 8.83 -31.43
CA ALA A 530 -12.08 7.63 -31.74
C ALA A 530 -12.76 7.01 -30.49
N LEU A 531 -12.13 7.10 -29.33
CA LEU A 531 -12.75 6.70 -28.06
C LEU A 531 -13.90 7.65 -27.70
N ALA A 532 -13.72 8.96 -27.92
CA ALA A 532 -14.71 9.98 -27.58
C ALA A 532 -15.94 9.97 -28.48
N ASP A 533 -15.81 9.68 -29.77
CA ASP A 533 -16.92 9.62 -30.72
C ASP A 533 -17.53 8.20 -30.88
N GLY A 534 -16.97 7.21 -30.17
CA GLY A 534 -17.45 5.82 -30.17
C GLY A 534 -17.03 5.01 -31.40
N THR A 535 -16.12 5.51 -32.23
CA THR A 535 -15.63 4.81 -33.43
C THR A 535 -14.45 3.87 -33.18
N ALA A 536 -13.80 3.97 -32.00
CA ALA A 536 -12.67 3.13 -31.64
C ALA A 536 -13.03 1.65 -31.57
N VAL A 537 -12.20 0.80 -32.20
CA VAL A 537 -12.28 -0.66 -31.98
C VAL A 537 -11.38 -1.00 -30.80
N VAL A 538 -11.99 -1.44 -29.71
CA VAL A 538 -11.28 -1.87 -28.49
C VAL A 538 -11.33 -3.39 -28.39
N LYS A 539 -10.16 -4.03 -28.25
CA LYS A 539 -10.04 -5.46 -28.02
C LYS A 539 -9.18 -5.71 -26.79
N ASP A 540 -9.70 -6.50 -25.85
CA ASP A 540 -8.99 -6.86 -24.62
C ASP A 540 -8.46 -5.62 -23.87
N PHE A 541 -9.27 -4.54 -23.85
CA PHE A 541 -8.94 -3.23 -23.30
C PHE A 541 -7.81 -2.47 -24.01
N VAL A 542 -7.43 -2.84 -25.22
CA VAL A 542 -6.48 -2.11 -26.07
C VAL A 542 -7.23 -1.50 -27.25
N VAL A 543 -6.99 -0.22 -27.55
CA VAL A 543 -7.46 0.39 -28.80
C VAL A 543 -6.64 -0.17 -29.96
N VAL A 544 -7.29 -0.96 -30.82
CA VAL A 544 -6.68 -1.56 -32.00
C VAL A 544 -6.97 -0.77 -33.27
N GLN A 545 -8.04 0.03 -33.29
CA GLN A 545 -8.32 1.00 -34.36
C GLN A 545 -8.81 2.33 -33.77
N PRO A 546 -8.22 3.48 -34.18
CA PRO A 546 -7.10 3.59 -35.12
C PRO A 546 -5.82 2.94 -34.56
N ALA A 547 -5.02 2.37 -35.46
CA ALA A 547 -3.77 1.73 -35.09
C ALA A 547 -2.80 2.76 -34.53
N TRP A 548 -1.92 2.32 -33.63
CA TRP A 548 -0.85 3.18 -33.13
C TRP A 548 0.03 3.68 -34.29
N SER A 549 0.14 4.99 -34.46
CA SER A 549 0.95 5.63 -35.51
C SER A 549 2.09 6.50 -34.96
N GLY A 550 2.48 6.27 -33.70
CA GLY A 550 3.49 7.07 -32.98
C GLY A 550 4.86 6.42 -32.92
#